data_AF-A0A2H0KP61-F1
#
_entry.id   AF-A0A2H0KP61-F1
#
_cell.length_a   1.000
_cell.length_b   1.000
_cell.length_c   1.000
_cell.angle_alpha   90.00
_cell.angle_beta   90.00
_cell.angle_gamma   90.00
#
_symmetry.space_group_name_H-M   'P 1'
#
loop_
_entity.id
_entity.type
_entity.pdbx_description
1 polymer ?
#
loop_
_entity_poly.entity_id
_entity_poly.type
_entity_poly.pdbx_seq_one_letter_code
_entity_poly.pdbx_strand_id
1 'polypeptide(L)'
;MVLNKNKKIYIDSCHPNGIDETENLNFISPYGCSKGATDLYFLDYARTYGIKTVVFRQSCIYGPFQIGVEDQGWVAHFSKQALKEKPITIFGDGYQVRDLLYVEDLINAYDLAIKKIDKVKGQTFNIGGGIKNTYSLLQVIKILEKEFNYKVKISFQKMRIGDQKYFVSKNEKIKRILGWKPETDFKKGLDKLISWQKNNL
;
A
#
# COMPACT_ATOMS: atom_id res chain seq x y z
N MET A 1 -15.65 -8.57 8.33
CA MET A 1 -15.64 -7.40 7.42
C MET A 1 -17.05 -6.88 7.19
N VAL A 2 -17.25 -5.57 7.26
CA VAL A 2 -18.53 -4.88 7.07
C VAL A 2 -18.37 -3.79 6.01
N LEU A 3 -19.31 -3.70 5.07
CA LEU A 3 -19.34 -2.60 4.08
C LEU A 3 -20.00 -1.36 4.69
N ASN A 4 -19.27 -0.24 4.74
CA ASN A 4 -19.84 1.06 5.05
C ASN A 4 -20.11 1.83 3.74
N LYS A 5 -21.34 1.73 3.24
CA LYS A 5 -21.75 2.37 1.98
C LYS A 5 -21.61 3.90 2.01
N ASN A 6 -21.88 4.53 3.15
CA ASN A 6 -21.78 5.99 3.30
C ASN A 6 -20.33 6.48 3.17
N LYS A 7 -19.40 5.78 3.81
CA LYS A 7 -17.96 6.08 3.71
C LYS A 7 -17.32 5.51 2.44
N LYS A 8 -18.02 4.65 1.71
CA LYS A 8 -17.54 3.92 0.53
C LYS A 8 -16.28 3.10 0.82
N ILE A 9 -16.29 2.35 1.91
CA ILE A 9 -15.15 1.51 2.34
C ILE A 9 -15.63 0.20 2.94
N TYR A 10 -14.83 -0.86 2.81
CA TYR A 10 -14.89 -1.99 3.72
C TYR A 10 -14.17 -1.66 5.04
N ILE A 11 -14.71 -2.16 6.15
CA ILE A 11 -14.12 -2.06 7.48
C ILE A 11 -13.89 -3.48 7.99
N ASP A 12 -12.71 -3.72 8.56
CA ASP A 12 -12.44 -4.93 9.30
C ASP A 12 -12.58 -4.68 10.81
N SER A 13 -13.64 -5.23 11.40
CA SER A 13 -13.94 -5.09 12.83
C SER A 13 -12.93 -5.80 13.73
N CYS A 14 -12.25 -6.82 13.21
CA CYS A 14 -11.19 -7.52 13.95
C CYS A 14 -9.89 -6.70 13.98
N HIS A 15 -9.71 -5.81 13.01
CA HIS A 15 -8.49 -5.01 12.82
C HIS A 15 -8.78 -3.51 12.75
N PRO A 16 -9.39 -2.91 13.79
CA PRO A 16 -9.81 -1.51 13.75
C PRO A 16 -8.65 -0.51 13.59
N ASN A 17 -7.44 -0.93 13.96
CA ASN A 17 -6.21 -0.12 13.87
C ASN A 17 -5.22 -0.64 12.82
N GLY A 18 -5.69 -1.47 11.88
CA GLY A 18 -4.86 -2.18 10.91
C GLY A 18 -4.32 -3.52 11.43
N ILE A 19 -3.67 -4.23 10.52
CA ILE A 19 -3.13 -5.58 10.67
C ILE A 19 -1.66 -5.47 11.08
N ASP A 20 -1.27 -6.15 12.16
CA ASP A 20 0.13 -6.22 12.62
C ASP A 20 0.80 -7.55 12.23
N GLU A 21 2.05 -7.73 12.68
CA GLU A 21 2.88 -8.86 12.30
C GLU A 21 2.49 -10.18 13.00
N THR A 22 1.53 -10.14 13.93
CA THR A 22 1.04 -11.34 14.64
C THR A 22 -0.07 -12.07 13.89
N GLU A 23 -0.60 -11.47 12.82
CA GLU A 23 -1.61 -12.08 11.96
C GLU A 23 -1.09 -13.37 11.33
N ASN A 24 -1.96 -14.38 11.23
CA ASN A 24 -1.59 -15.67 10.66
C ASN A 24 -1.24 -15.52 9.18
N LEU A 25 -0.12 -16.14 8.79
CA LEU A 25 0.30 -16.17 7.39
C LEU A 25 -0.58 -17.14 6.62
N ASN A 26 -1.37 -16.58 5.69
CA ASN A 26 -2.19 -17.33 4.76
C ASN A 26 -1.96 -16.79 3.34
N PHE A 27 -0.99 -17.38 2.63
CA PHE A 27 -0.59 -16.89 1.31
C PHE A 27 -1.60 -17.32 0.24
N ILE A 28 -2.12 -16.34 -0.49
CA ILE A 28 -3.06 -16.55 -1.60
C ILE A 28 -2.39 -16.04 -2.88
N SER A 29 -2.56 -16.79 -3.98
CA SER A 29 -1.93 -16.60 -5.31
C SER A 29 -0.44 -17.02 -5.39
N PRO A 30 0.08 -17.35 -6.58
CA PRO A 30 1.52 -17.63 -6.78
C PRO A 30 2.44 -16.47 -6.37
N TYR A 31 1.98 -15.22 -6.54
CA TYR A 31 2.71 -14.05 -6.06
C TYR A 31 2.79 -14.04 -4.53
N GLY A 32 1.67 -14.26 -3.85
CA GLY A 32 1.62 -14.36 -2.39
C GLY A 32 2.50 -15.49 -1.86
N CYS A 33 2.41 -16.69 -2.46
CA CYS A 33 3.23 -17.84 -2.06
C CYS A 33 4.73 -17.61 -2.28
N SER A 34 5.14 -17.08 -3.43
CA SER A 34 6.57 -16.84 -3.72
C SER A 34 7.18 -15.77 -2.80
N LYS A 35 6.46 -14.67 -2.56
CA LYS A 35 6.89 -13.62 -1.62
C LYS A 35 6.86 -14.11 -0.18
N GLY A 36 5.83 -14.86 0.20
CA GLY A 36 5.70 -15.47 1.52
C GLY A 36 6.81 -16.48 1.83
N ALA A 37 7.17 -17.33 0.88
CA ALA A 37 8.31 -18.24 1.03
C ALA A 37 9.62 -17.46 1.21
N THR A 38 9.83 -16.39 0.42
CA THR A 38 11.03 -15.54 0.53
C THR A 38 11.10 -14.83 1.88
N ASP A 39 9.99 -14.29 2.36
CA ASP A 39 9.85 -13.68 3.70
C ASP A 39 10.34 -14.66 4.79
N LEU A 40 9.82 -15.88 4.78
CA LEU A 40 10.18 -16.91 5.76
C LEU A 40 11.66 -17.30 5.66
N TYR A 41 12.21 -17.46 4.46
CA TYR A 41 13.63 -17.76 4.27
C TYR A 41 14.54 -16.65 4.81
N PHE A 42 14.21 -15.38 4.59
CA PHE A 42 15.01 -14.27 5.11
C PHE A 42 15.04 -14.26 6.64
N LEU A 43 13.91 -14.52 7.28
CA LEU A 43 13.83 -14.61 8.74
C LEU A 43 14.61 -15.83 9.26
N ASP A 44 14.53 -16.96 8.57
CA ASP A 44 15.24 -18.17 8.96
C ASP A 44 16.76 -18.03 8.81
N TYR A 45 17.23 -17.44 7.72
CA TYR A 45 18.66 -17.20 7.50
C TYR A 45 19.27 -16.28 8.57
N ALA A 46 18.51 -15.32 9.10
CA ALA A 46 18.97 -14.54 10.25
C ALA A 46 19.12 -15.38 11.52
N ARG A 47 18.19 -16.31 11.78
CA ARG A 47 18.23 -17.19 12.95
C ARG A 47 19.32 -18.25 12.85
N THR A 48 19.44 -18.88 11.69
CA THR A 48 20.31 -20.04 11.46
C THR A 48 21.75 -19.64 11.19
N TYR A 49 21.96 -18.58 10.39
CA TYR A 49 23.28 -18.20 9.90
C TYR A 49 23.74 -16.81 10.37
N GLY A 50 22.94 -16.11 11.18
CA GLY A 50 23.28 -14.78 11.67
C GLY A 50 23.32 -13.69 10.60
N ILE A 51 22.78 -13.94 9.40
CA ILE A 51 22.73 -12.94 8.33
C ILE A 51 21.82 -11.79 8.77
N LYS A 52 22.30 -10.54 8.62
CA LYS A 52 21.55 -9.35 9.02
C LYS A 52 20.44 -9.03 8.00
N THR A 53 19.32 -9.74 8.08
CA THR A 53 18.14 -9.52 7.23
C THR A 53 17.06 -8.71 7.95
N VAL A 54 16.24 -7.97 7.20
CA VAL A 54 15.01 -7.33 7.69
C VAL A 54 13.95 -7.51 6.63
N VAL A 55 12.73 -7.85 7.04
CA VAL A 55 11.61 -8.02 6.11
C VAL A 55 10.60 -6.90 6.29
N PHE A 56 10.27 -6.21 5.21
CA PHE A 56 9.16 -5.25 5.16
C PHE A 56 8.01 -5.84 4.37
N ARG A 57 6.88 -6.10 5.05
CA ARG A 57 5.61 -6.50 4.46
C ARG A 57 4.87 -5.23 4.07
N GLN A 58 5.06 -4.83 2.81
CA GLN A 58 4.61 -3.54 2.31
C GLN A 58 3.15 -3.60 1.84
N SER A 59 2.39 -2.56 2.19
CA SER A 59 1.10 -2.27 1.57
C SER A 59 1.30 -1.53 0.24
N CYS A 60 0.41 -0.60 -0.11
CA CYS A 60 0.44 0.13 -1.38
C CYS A 60 1.42 1.31 -1.32
N ILE A 61 2.51 1.20 -2.08
CA ILE A 61 3.51 2.25 -2.25
C ILE A 61 3.20 3.07 -3.51
N TYR A 62 3.30 4.38 -3.41
CA TYR A 62 3.12 5.29 -4.54
C TYR A 62 4.03 6.52 -4.47
N GLY A 63 4.28 7.15 -5.61
CA GLY A 63 5.04 8.40 -5.71
C GLY A 63 5.67 8.60 -7.09
N PRO A 64 6.39 9.73 -7.29
CA PRO A 64 7.16 10.00 -8.51
C PRO A 64 8.01 8.80 -8.98
N PHE A 65 8.29 8.74 -10.28
CA PHE A 65 9.02 7.64 -10.95
C PHE A 65 8.27 6.31 -11.06
N GLN A 66 7.11 6.15 -10.43
CA GLN A 66 6.29 4.95 -10.58
C GLN A 66 5.51 4.95 -11.91
N ILE A 67 5.80 3.99 -12.78
CA ILE A 67 5.04 3.74 -14.01
C ILE A 67 3.91 2.74 -13.72
N GLY A 68 2.79 3.24 -13.19
CA GLY A 68 1.64 2.40 -12.87
C GLY A 68 0.92 1.85 -14.11
N VAL A 69 0.55 0.57 -14.07
CA VAL A 69 -0.27 -0.14 -15.06
C VAL A 69 -1.46 -0.81 -14.35
N GLU A 70 -2.41 -1.37 -15.10
CA GLU A 70 -3.64 -1.94 -14.52
C GLU A 70 -3.33 -3.03 -13.46
N ASP A 71 -2.28 -3.82 -13.68
CA ASP A 71 -1.88 -4.91 -12.78
C ASP A 71 -0.92 -4.50 -11.66
N GLN A 72 -0.33 -3.30 -11.70
CA GLN A 72 0.68 -2.88 -10.73
C GLN A 72 0.73 -1.36 -10.52
N GLY A 73 0.76 -0.92 -9.26
CA GLY A 73 0.87 0.51 -8.93
C GLY A 73 -0.43 1.27 -9.22
N TRP A 74 -1.53 0.82 -8.61
CA TRP A 74 -2.89 1.27 -8.96
C TRP A 74 -3.12 2.78 -8.79
N VAL A 75 -2.50 3.43 -7.79
CA VAL A 75 -2.61 4.89 -7.60
C VAL A 75 -1.99 5.63 -8.79
N ALA A 76 -0.76 5.25 -9.17
CA ALA A 76 -0.08 5.82 -10.34
C ALA A 76 -0.78 5.47 -11.66
N HIS A 77 -1.39 4.28 -11.75
CA HIS A 77 -2.20 3.91 -12.90
C HIS A 77 -3.45 4.80 -13.00
N PHE A 78 -4.21 4.95 -11.92
CA PHE A 78 -5.44 5.74 -11.90
C PHE A 78 -5.16 7.21 -12.18
N SER A 79 -4.15 7.80 -11.55
CA SER A 79 -3.78 9.20 -11.79
C SER A 79 -3.34 9.42 -13.23
N LYS A 80 -2.59 8.48 -13.82
CA LYS A 80 -2.20 8.52 -15.24
C LYS A 80 -3.39 8.43 -16.18
N GLN A 81 -4.31 7.49 -15.94
CA GLN A 81 -5.50 7.33 -16.78
C GLN A 81 -6.39 8.57 -16.71
N ALA A 82 -6.59 9.11 -15.49
CA ALA A 82 -7.35 10.33 -15.29
C ALA A 82 -6.67 11.55 -15.94
N LEU A 83 -5.34 11.67 -15.85
CA LEU A 83 -4.60 12.73 -16.54
C LEU A 83 -4.77 12.68 -18.07
N LYS A 84 -4.85 11.47 -18.65
CA LYS A 84 -5.00 11.24 -20.10
C LYS A 84 -6.45 11.13 -20.56
N GLU A 85 -7.41 11.41 -19.68
CA GLU A 85 -8.86 11.23 -19.93
C GLU A 85 -9.25 9.84 -20.45
N LYS A 86 -8.49 8.81 -20.03
CA LYS A 86 -8.72 7.41 -20.39
C LYS A 86 -9.59 6.72 -19.33
N PRO A 87 -10.40 5.71 -19.71
CA PRO A 87 -11.20 4.98 -18.75
C PRO A 87 -10.34 4.21 -17.75
N ILE A 88 -10.92 3.97 -16.56
CA ILE A 88 -10.36 3.14 -15.50
C ILE A 88 -11.24 1.91 -15.30
N THR A 89 -10.63 0.73 -15.25
CA THR A 89 -11.30 -0.52 -14.86
C THR A 89 -11.15 -0.73 -13.35
N ILE A 90 -12.26 -0.97 -12.65
CA ILE A 90 -12.28 -1.40 -11.26
C ILE A 90 -12.60 -2.90 -11.23
N PHE A 91 -11.75 -3.68 -10.58
CA PHE A 91 -12.01 -5.10 -10.32
C PHE A 91 -12.71 -5.23 -8.96
N GLY A 92 -13.95 -5.72 -8.96
CA GLY A 92 -14.82 -5.72 -7.77
C GLY A 92 -15.73 -4.49 -7.70
N ASP A 93 -16.12 -4.09 -6.50
CA ASP A 93 -17.09 -3.01 -6.27
C ASP A 93 -16.45 -1.62 -6.06
N GLY A 94 -15.12 -1.56 -5.96
CA GLY A 94 -14.37 -0.32 -5.75
C GLY A 94 -14.33 0.15 -4.29
N TYR A 95 -14.95 -0.58 -3.36
CA TYR A 95 -14.93 -0.28 -1.93
C TYR A 95 -13.74 -0.90 -1.22
N GLN A 96 -12.92 -1.69 -1.90
CA GLN A 96 -11.72 -2.29 -1.31
C GLN A 96 -10.75 -1.21 -0.85
N VAL A 97 -10.13 -1.45 0.29
CA VAL A 97 -9.39 -0.46 1.06
C VAL A 97 -7.91 -0.82 1.12
N ARG A 98 -7.07 0.20 0.93
CA ARG A 98 -5.64 0.14 1.16
C ARG A 98 -5.18 1.36 1.93
N ASP A 99 -4.17 1.18 2.76
CA ASP A 99 -3.36 2.30 3.24
C ASP A 99 -2.25 2.64 2.24
N LEU A 100 -2.12 3.94 1.94
CA LEU A 100 -1.29 4.46 0.87
C LEU A 100 -0.04 5.10 1.47
N LEU A 101 1.12 4.52 1.20
CA LEU A 101 2.41 5.01 1.67
C LEU A 101 3.15 5.76 0.56
N TYR A 102 3.51 7.01 0.84
CA TYR A 102 4.32 7.79 -0.08
C TYR A 102 5.77 7.31 -0.11
N VAL A 103 6.38 7.28 -1.29
CA VAL A 103 7.69 6.66 -1.52
C VAL A 103 8.83 7.24 -0.65
N GLU A 104 8.84 8.54 -0.38
CA GLU A 104 9.88 9.16 0.49
C GLU A 104 9.79 8.64 1.94
N ASP A 105 8.58 8.39 2.45
CA ASP A 105 8.38 7.82 3.79
C ASP A 105 8.92 6.37 3.84
N LEU A 106 8.75 5.60 2.75
CA LEU A 106 9.33 4.26 2.63
C LEU A 106 10.86 4.30 2.57
N ILE A 107 11.44 5.23 1.81
CA ILE A 107 12.91 5.41 1.73
C ILE A 107 13.47 5.70 3.14
N ASN A 108 12.80 6.56 3.91
CA ASN A 108 13.17 6.82 5.30
C ASN A 108 13.13 5.54 6.16
N ALA A 109 12.12 4.68 5.97
CA ALA A 109 12.05 3.38 6.66
C ALA A 109 13.28 2.50 6.36
N TYR A 110 13.67 2.42 5.08
CA TYR A 110 14.86 1.69 4.64
C TYR A 110 16.14 2.27 5.28
N ASP A 111 16.33 3.59 5.21
CA ASP A 111 17.49 4.26 5.79
C ASP A 111 17.62 4.00 7.29
N LEU A 112 16.51 4.08 8.03
CA LEU A 112 16.49 3.82 9.47
C LEU A 112 16.81 2.36 9.78
N ALA A 113 16.25 1.41 9.02
CA ALA A 113 16.52 -0.01 9.22
C ALA A 113 17.98 -0.37 8.94
N ILE A 114 18.56 0.18 7.87
CA ILE A 114 19.98 -0.01 7.54
C ILE A 114 20.87 0.59 8.63
N LYS A 115 20.65 1.86 9.00
CA LYS A 115 21.46 2.56 10.02
C LYS A 115 21.38 1.91 11.39
N LYS A 116 20.26 1.26 11.72
CA LYS A 116 20.01 0.64 13.03
C LYS A 116 19.85 -0.88 12.92
N ILE A 117 20.52 -1.52 11.96
CA ILE A 117 20.33 -2.94 11.61
C ILE A 117 20.44 -3.89 12.81
N ASP A 118 21.33 -3.63 13.76
CA ASP A 118 21.50 -4.49 14.94
C ASP A 118 20.28 -4.47 15.89
N LYS A 119 19.40 -3.48 15.77
CA LYS A 119 18.12 -3.42 16.51
C LYS A 119 16.99 -4.18 15.83
N VAL A 120 17.11 -4.48 14.53
CA VAL A 120 16.00 -4.95 13.69
C VAL A 120 16.29 -6.22 12.90
N LYS A 121 17.54 -6.68 12.86
CA LYS A 121 17.92 -7.92 12.16
C LYS A 121 17.07 -9.11 12.61
N GLY A 122 16.67 -9.94 11.66
CA GLY A 122 15.82 -11.12 11.87
C GLY A 122 14.36 -10.80 12.20
N GLN A 123 13.91 -9.56 11.99
CA GLN A 123 12.52 -9.16 12.24
C GLN A 123 11.78 -8.80 10.96
N THR A 124 10.47 -9.00 11.01
CA THR A 124 9.52 -8.51 10.02
C THR A 124 8.73 -7.31 10.56
N PHE A 125 8.34 -6.40 9.66
CA PHE A 125 7.53 -5.23 9.96
C PHE A 125 6.47 -5.03 8.87
N ASN A 126 5.23 -4.78 9.28
CA ASN A 126 4.21 -4.28 8.36
C ASN A 126 4.48 -2.79 8.11
N ILE A 127 4.56 -2.41 6.83
CA ILE A 127 4.93 -1.06 6.39
C ILE A 127 3.85 -0.54 5.45
N GLY A 128 3.22 0.58 5.81
CA GLY A 128 2.19 1.20 4.99
C GLY A 128 1.83 2.60 5.46
N GLY A 129 0.84 3.22 4.80
CA GLY A 129 0.34 4.55 5.17
C GLY A 129 -0.39 4.59 6.51
N GLY A 130 -0.77 3.43 7.04
CA GLY A 130 -1.58 3.29 8.24
C GLY A 130 -2.99 3.86 8.11
N ILE A 131 -3.71 3.85 9.23
CA ILE A 131 -5.15 4.20 9.27
C ILE A 131 -5.44 5.62 8.76
N LYS A 132 -4.49 6.56 8.91
CA LYS A 132 -4.64 7.95 8.50
C LYS A 132 -4.62 8.13 6.97
N ASN A 133 -3.89 7.30 6.26
CA ASN A 133 -3.77 7.34 4.80
C ASN A 133 -4.54 6.20 4.13
N THR A 134 -5.71 5.86 4.69
CA THR A 134 -6.55 4.75 4.23
C THR A 134 -7.62 5.23 3.26
N TYR A 135 -7.63 4.68 2.05
CA TYR A 135 -8.57 5.05 1.00
C TYR A 135 -9.10 3.82 0.25
N SER A 136 -10.33 3.91 -0.24
CA SER A 136 -10.84 3.01 -1.27
C SER A 136 -10.57 3.51 -2.68
N LEU A 137 -10.69 2.63 -3.67
CA LEU A 137 -10.54 2.96 -5.09
C LEU A 137 -11.50 4.08 -5.49
N LEU A 138 -12.77 3.99 -5.09
CA LEU A 138 -13.78 5.01 -5.39
C LEU A 138 -13.48 6.36 -4.72
N GLN A 139 -12.87 6.35 -3.53
CA GLN A 139 -12.45 7.59 -2.86
C GLN A 139 -11.29 8.25 -3.63
N VAL A 140 -10.30 7.48 -4.07
CA VAL A 140 -9.19 8.02 -4.88
C VAL A 140 -9.69 8.57 -6.21
N ILE A 141 -10.59 7.86 -6.90
CA ILE A 141 -11.19 8.38 -8.13
C ILE A 141 -11.93 9.70 -7.88
N LYS A 142 -12.67 9.82 -6.77
CA LYS A 142 -13.35 11.06 -6.39
C LYS A 142 -12.38 12.23 -6.15
N ILE A 143 -11.17 11.95 -5.65
CA ILE A 143 -10.11 12.95 -5.49
C ILE A 143 -9.60 13.38 -6.87
N LEU A 144 -9.33 12.43 -7.77
CA LEU A 144 -8.89 12.71 -9.13
C LEU A 144 -9.93 13.49 -9.95
N GLU A 145 -11.22 13.16 -9.84
CA GLU A 145 -12.31 13.92 -10.49
C GLU A 145 -12.30 15.40 -10.09
N LYS A 146 -11.99 15.69 -8.81
CA LYS A 146 -11.90 17.06 -8.31
C LYS A 146 -10.65 17.75 -8.82
N GLU A 147 -9.51 17.06 -8.80
CA GLU A 147 -8.22 17.57 -9.26
C GLU A 147 -8.25 17.93 -10.75
N PHE A 148 -8.86 17.09 -11.60
CA PHE A 148 -8.94 17.33 -13.04
C PHE A 148 -10.23 18.02 -13.49
N ASN A 149 -11.15 18.31 -12.57
CA ASN A 149 -12.43 18.98 -12.84
C ASN A 149 -13.30 18.28 -13.92
N TYR A 150 -13.32 16.96 -13.96
CA TYR A 150 -14.21 16.19 -14.83
C TYR A 150 -14.56 14.82 -14.25
N LYS A 151 -15.54 14.15 -14.86
CA LYS A 151 -15.98 12.81 -14.48
C LYS A 151 -15.15 11.73 -15.16
N VAL A 152 -14.35 11.01 -14.38
CA VAL A 152 -13.56 9.87 -14.87
C VAL A 152 -14.50 8.75 -15.30
N LYS A 153 -14.31 8.23 -16.52
CA LYS A 153 -15.07 7.08 -17.03
C LYS A 153 -14.61 5.80 -16.34
N ILE A 154 -15.52 5.11 -15.66
CA ILE A 154 -15.23 3.88 -14.90
C ILE A 154 -15.97 2.71 -15.53
N SER A 155 -15.32 1.55 -15.59
CA SER A 155 -15.96 0.26 -15.86
C SER A 155 -15.67 -0.71 -14.71
N PHE A 156 -16.53 -1.71 -14.54
CA PHE A 156 -16.39 -2.72 -13.48
C PHE A 156 -16.17 -4.10 -14.09
N GLN A 157 -15.25 -4.85 -13.50
CA GLN A 157 -14.99 -6.25 -13.81
C GLN A 157 -15.07 -7.11 -12.55
N LYS A 158 -15.05 -8.43 -12.74
CA LYS A 158 -15.03 -9.39 -11.63
C LYS A 158 -13.82 -9.13 -10.72
N MET A 159 -14.03 -9.30 -9.42
CA MET A 159 -12.97 -9.16 -8.42
C MET A 159 -11.79 -10.09 -8.73
N ARG A 160 -10.57 -9.57 -8.56
CA ARG A 160 -9.34 -10.35 -8.76
C ARG A 160 -9.26 -11.47 -7.70
N ILE A 161 -8.78 -12.64 -8.12
CA ILE A 161 -8.56 -13.76 -7.22
C ILE A 161 -7.50 -13.36 -6.19
N GLY A 162 -7.81 -13.54 -4.90
CA GLY A 162 -6.92 -13.18 -3.80
C GLY A 162 -6.88 -11.70 -3.44
N ASP A 163 -7.70 -10.85 -4.08
CA ASP A 163 -7.79 -9.46 -3.69
C ASP A 163 -8.42 -9.31 -2.30
N GLN A 164 -7.76 -8.57 -1.43
CA GLN A 164 -8.23 -8.31 -0.09
C GLN A 164 -9.20 -7.13 -0.14
N LYS A 165 -10.38 -7.26 0.48
CA LYS A 165 -11.31 -6.13 0.61
C LYS A 165 -10.78 -5.05 1.54
N TYR A 166 -9.92 -5.42 2.49
CA TYR A 166 -9.32 -4.51 3.44
C TYR A 166 -7.88 -4.95 3.73
N PHE A 167 -6.94 -4.03 3.60
CA PHE A 167 -5.59 -4.19 4.13
C PHE A 167 -5.07 -2.82 4.55
N VAL A 168 -4.72 -2.68 5.84
CA VAL A 168 -4.16 -1.46 6.42
C VAL A 168 -3.03 -1.89 7.33
N SER A 169 -1.81 -1.39 7.12
CA SER A 169 -0.66 -1.74 7.94
C SER A 169 -0.71 -1.06 9.32
N LYS A 170 -0.55 -1.86 10.38
CA LYS A 170 -0.33 -1.34 11.73
C LYS A 170 1.17 -1.16 11.97
N ASN A 171 1.66 0.06 11.76
CA ASN A 171 3.08 0.42 11.81
C ASN A 171 3.69 0.51 13.23
N GLU A 172 2.99 0.09 14.29
CA GLU A 172 3.40 0.37 15.67
C GLU A 172 4.71 -0.33 16.08
N LYS A 173 5.00 -1.52 15.51
CA LYS A 173 6.23 -2.26 15.83
C LYS A 173 7.47 -1.49 15.38
N ILE A 174 7.53 -1.06 14.11
CA ILE A 174 8.67 -0.30 13.59
C ILE A 174 8.77 1.08 14.24
N LYS A 175 7.64 1.73 14.55
CA LYS A 175 7.59 3.00 15.27
C LYS A 175 8.23 2.89 16.65
N ARG A 176 7.91 1.83 17.41
CA ARG A 176 8.50 1.59 18.73
C ARG A 176 10.01 1.37 18.68
N ILE A 177 10.51 0.63 17.69
CA ILE A 177 11.93 0.23 17.64
C ILE A 177 12.81 1.31 16.98
N LEU A 178 12.34 1.91 15.89
CA LEU A 178 13.14 2.82 15.06
C LEU A 178 12.71 4.29 15.16
N GLY A 179 11.53 4.57 15.70
CA GLY A 179 10.91 5.90 15.70
C GLY A 179 10.23 6.27 14.37
N TRP A 180 10.14 5.32 13.42
CA TRP A 180 9.59 5.58 12.09
C TRP A 180 8.05 5.64 12.11
N LYS A 181 7.50 6.55 11.31
CA LYS A 181 6.07 6.63 10.99
C LYS A 181 5.92 7.28 9.61
N PRO A 182 4.84 7.01 8.85
CA PRO A 182 4.52 7.80 7.67
C PRO A 182 4.22 9.25 8.09
N GLU A 183 4.78 10.22 7.35
CA GLU A 183 4.61 11.65 7.62
C GLU A 183 3.84 12.35 6.50
N THR A 184 3.80 11.75 5.30
CA THR A 184 3.17 12.36 4.15
C THR A 184 1.68 12.05 4.09
N ASP A 185 0.84 13.09 4.08
CA ASP A 185 -0.59 12.96 3.79
C ASP A 185 -0.80 12.48 2.35
N PHE A 186 -1.77 11.59 2.16
CA PHE A 186 -2.05 11.01 0.85
C PHE A 186 -2.24 12.04 -0.28
N LYS A 187 -2.98 13.12 -0.03
CA LYS A 187 -3.25 14.11 -1.08
C LYS A 187 -1.98 14.84 -1.48
N LYS A 188 -1.16 15.23 -0.50
CA LYS A 188 0.14 15.87 -0.77
C LYS A 188 1.06 14.97 -1.60
N GLY A 189 1.12 13.68 -1.27
CA GLY A 189 1.89 12.73 -2.06
C GLY A 189 1.32 12.52 -3.47
N LEU A 190 -0.01 12.53 -3.60
CA LEU A 190 -0.70 12.38 -4.88
C LEU A 190 -0.43 13.59 -5.79
N ASP A 191 -0.43 14.80 -5.24
CA ASP A 191 -0.12 16.03 -5.99
C ASP A 191 1.31 15.98 -6.54
N LYS A 192 2.28 15.52 -5.74
CA LYS A 192 3.66 15.30 -6.19
C LYS A 192 3.74 14.27 -7.34
N LEU A 193 3.02 13.15 -7.22
CA LEU A 193 2.94 12.13 -8.26
C LEU A 193 2.32 12.67 -9.56
N ILE A 194 1.19 13.39 -9.47
CA ILE A 194 0.51 13.97 -10.64
C ILE A 194 1.41 15.03 -11.31
N SER A 195 2.06 15.89 -10.53
CA SER A 195 3.02 16.88 -11.03
C SER A 195 4.16 16.19 -11.79
N TRP A 196 4.73 15.13 -11.22
CA TRP A 196 5.74 14.34 -11.92
C TRP A 196 5.20 13.73 -13.21
N GLN A 197 3.99 13.16 -13.20
CA GLN A 197 3.36 12.59 -14.40
C GLN A 197 3.13 13.63 -15.49
N LYS A 198 2.65 14.83 -15.17
CA LYS A 198 2.44 15.93 -16.13
C LYS A 198 3.72 16.33 -16.87
N ASN A 199 4.87 16.21 -16.20
CA ASN A 199 6.16 16.60 -16.77
C ASN A 199 6.88 15.46 -17.53
N ASN A 200 6.38 14.22 -17.45
CA ASN A 200 7.11 13.03 -17.93
C ASN A 200 6.27 12.05 -18.77
N LEU A 201 4.98 12.31 -19.00
CA LEU A 201 4.05 11.42 -19.73
C LEU A 201 3.33 12.12 -20.88
#